data_AF-A0A523RB63-F1
#
_entry.id   AF-A0A523RB63-F1
#
_cell.length_a   1.000
_cell.length_b   1.000
_cell.length_c   1.000
_cell.angle_alpha   90.00
_cell.angle_beta   90.00
_cell.angle_gamma   90.00
#
_symmetry.space_group_name_H-M   'P 1'
#
loop_
_entity.id
_entity.type
_entity.pdbx_description
1 polymer ?
#
loop_
_entity_poly.entity_id
_entity_poly.type
_entity_poly.pdbx_seq_one_letter_code
_entity_poly.pdbx_strand_id
1 'polypeptide(L)'
;MSKKIIPEPVDGLKFIDVHSHLGFPRPKKNDRLPSDEHQYRDFLNNGGVYLVTSSINNSTLELILNFIKGKEKIGFTIGWAP
;
A
#
# COMPACT_ATOMS: atom_id res chain seq x y z
N MET A 1 16.19 6.03 -35.00
CA MET A 1 16.64 5.88 -33.59
C MET A 1 16.50 4.42 -33.21
N SER A 2 17.55 3.75 -32.73
CA SER A 2 17.43 2.38 -32.24
C SER A 2 16.58 2.39 -30.96
N LYS A 3 15.58 1.50 -30.88
CA LYS A 3 14.81 1.32 -29.65
C LYS A 3 15.73 0.75 -28.58
N LYS A 4 15.92 1.49 -27.48
CA LYS A 4 16.62 1.01 -26.29
C LYS A 4 15.78 -0.13 -25.70
N ILE A 5 16.32 -1.35 -25.68
CA ILE A 5 15.67 -2.49 -25.05
C ILE A 5 15.88 -2.33 -23.54
N ILE A 6 14.80 -2.05 -22.80
CA ILE A 6 14.82 -2.04 -21.34
C ILE A 6 14.69 -3.49 -20.90
N PRO A 7 15.64 -4.04 -20.11
CA PRO A 7 15.53 -5.39 -19.61
C PRO A 7 14.34 -5.50 -18.65
N GLU A 8 13.67 -6.64 -18.67
CA GLU A 8 12.65 -6.96 -17.68
C GLU A 8 13.27 -7.01 -16.27
N PRO A 9 12.49 -6.72 -15.21
CA PRO A 9 12.97 -6.84 -13.84
C PRO A 9 13.46 -8.26 -13.52
N VAL A 10 14.48 -8.36 -12.66
CA VAL A 10 14.92 -9.65 -12.14
C VAL A 10 13.86 -10.26 -11.22
N ASP A 11 13.75 -11.59 -11.25
CA ASP A 11 12.82 -12.31 -10.38
C ASP A 11 13.12 -12.06 -8.89
N GLY A 12 12.07 -11.98 -8.08
CA GLY A 12 12.18 -11.79 -6.63
C GLY A 12 12.76 -10.43 -6.21
N LEU A 13 12.72 -9.42 -7.10
CA LEU A 13 13.15 -8.07 -6.76
C LEU A 13 12.31 -7.54 -5.60
N LYS A 14 13.00 -7.18 -4.52
CA LYS A 14 12.38 -6.54 -3.35
C LYS A 14 11.92 -5.13 -3.70
N PHE A 15 10.77 -4.72 -3.17
CA PHE A 15 10.20 -3.41 -3.46
C PHE A 15 9.59 -2.74 -2.23
N ILE A 16 9.51 -1.42 -2.30
CA ILE A 16 8.83 -0.56 -1.32
C ILE A 16 7.63 0.04 -2.03
N ASP A 17 6.46 -0.05 -1.41
CA ASP A 17 5.31 0.72 -1.84
C ASP A 17 5.30 2.05 -1.08
N VAL A 18 5.63 3.13 -1.78
CA VAL A 18 5.73 4.47 -1.19
C VAL A 18 4.39 5.20 -1.09
N HIS A 19 3.32 4.65 -1.68
CA HIS A 19 2.01 5.28 -1.64
C HIS A 19 0.89 4.26 -1.84
N SER A 20 0.19 3.95 -0.76
CA SER A 20 -1.00 3.12 -0.74
C SER A 20 -2.12 3.77 0.07
N HIS A 21 -3.28 3.11 0.11
CA HIS A 21 -4.44 3.54 0.89
C HIS A 21 -5.02 2.40 1.75
N LEU A 22 -4.17 1.51 2.25
CA LEU A 22 -4.60 0.49 3.21
C LEU A 22 -5.09 1.15 4.51
N GLY A 23 -6.19 0.64 5.07
CA GLY A 23 -6.93 1.24 6.17
C GLY A 23 -8.05 2.18 5.72
N PHE A 24 -8.26 2.40 4.42
CA PHE A 24 -9.34 3.27 3.94
C PHE A 24 -10.71 2.60 3.98
N PRO A 25 -11.80 3.39 4.12
CA PRO A 25 -13.14 2.86 3.94
C PRO A 25 -13.33 2.40 2.50
N ARG A 26 -13.68 1.12 2.33
CA ARG A 26 -13.94 0.53 1.01
C ARG A 26 -15.38 0.81 0.54
N PRO A 27 -15.61 1.03 -0.77
CA PRO A 27 -16.96 1.18 -1.31
C PRO A 27 -17.81 -0.06 -1.03
N LYS A 28 -18.97 0.10 -0.37
CA LYS A 28 -19.82 -1.05 0.02
C LYS A 28 -20.48 -1.76 -1.17
N LYS A 29 -20.69 -1.05 -2.28
CA LYS A 29 -21.38 -1.59 -3.45
C LYS A 29 -20.36 -2.32 -4.33
N ASN A 30 -20.56 -3.63 -4.52
CA ASN A 30 -19.71 -4.50 -5.35
C ASN A 30 -18.24 -4.56 -4.91
N ASP A 31 -17.96 -4.48 -3.60
CA ASP A 31 -16.62 -4.74 -3.09
C ASP A 31 -16.22 -6.19 -3.41
N ARG A 32 -15.16 -6.34 -4.21
CA ARG A 32 -14.56 -7.63 -4.58
C ARG A 32 -13.11 -7.71 -4.17
N LEU A 33 -12.58 -6.68 -3.50
CA LEU A 33 -11.17 -6.62 -3.16
C LEU A 33 -10.90 -7.44 -1.88
N PRO A 34 -9.71 -8.07 -1.77
CA PRO A 34 -9.28 -8.70 -0.53
C PRO A 34 -9.23 -7.68 0.61
N SER A 35 -9.45 -8.12 1.85
CA SER A 35 -9.35 -7.24 3.02
C SER A 35 -7.97 -6.59 3.13
N ASP A 36 -7.87 -5.47 3.83
CA ASP A 36 -6.59 -4.75 3.99
C ASP A 36 -5.51 -5.64 4.62
N GLU A 37 -5.89 -6.53 5.55
CA GLU A 37 -4.98 -7.54 6.11
C GLU A 37 -4.50 -8.55 5.06
N HIS A 38 -5.38 -8.97 4.16
CA HIS A 38 -5.01 -9.88 3.08
C HIS A 38 -4.04 -9.18 2.12
N GLN A 39 -4.35 -7.95 1.70
CA GLN A 39 -3.48 -7.16 0.83
C GLN A 39 -2.11 -6.90 1.46
N TYR A 40 -2.06 -6.57 2.75
CA TYR A 40 -0.79 -6.38 3.48
C TYR A 40 0.06 -7.65 3.53
N ARG A 41 -0.56 -8.81 3.78
CA ARG A 41 0.16 -10.10 3.74
C ARG A 41 0.66 -10.42 2.34
N ASP A 42 -0.16 -10.21 1.33
CA ASP A 42 0.22 -10.44 -0.07
C ASP A 42 1.38 -9.55 -0.48
N PHE A 43 1.37 -8.27 -0.08
CA PHE A 43 2.50 -7.36 -0.29
C PHE A 43 3.80 -7.95 0.25
N LEU A 44 3.81 -8.42 1.50
CA LEU A 44 5.00 -9.03 2.11
C LEU A 44 5.42 -10.34 1.43
N ASN A 45 4.45 -11.20 1.08
CA ASN A 45 4.70 -12.49 0.43
C ASN A 45 5.30 -12.33 -0.96
N ASN A 46 5.00 -11.23 -1.66
CA ASN A 46 5.48 -10.96 -3.02
C ASN A 46 6.84 -10.23 -3.06
N GLY A 47 7.51 -10.02 -1.91
CA GLY A 47 8.82 -9.35 -1.85
C GLY A 47 8.77 -7.89 -1.40
N GLY A 48 7.61 -7.41 -0.96
CA GLY A 48 7.45 -6.13 -0.32
C GLY A 48 8.25 -6.03 0.98
N VAL A 49 9.05 -4.97 1.14
CA VAL A 49 9.90 -4.78 2.34
C VAL A 49 9.35 -3.73 3.29
N TYR A 50 8.66 -2.72 2.76
CA TYR A 50 8.04 -1.66 3.53
C TYR A 50 6.93 -0.99 2.72
N LEU A 51 5.81 -0.66 3.35
CA LEU A 51 4.68 0.00 2.71
C LEU A 51 4.35 1.30 3.44
N VAL A 52 4.00 2.34 2.70
CA VAL A 52 3.55 3.62 3.25
C VAL A 52 2.11 3.86 2.82
N THR A 53 1.20 4.03 3.79
CA THR A 53 -0.20 4.39 3.51
C THR A 53 -0.44 5.87 3.77
N SER A 54 -1.18 6.54 2.88
CA SER A 54 -1.29 8.00 2.86
C SER A 54 -2.69 8.45 3.23
N SER A 55 -2.83 9.28 4.27
CA SER A 55 -4.11 9.87 4.64
C SER A 55 -4.55 10.95 3.63
N ILE A 56 -5.86 11.19 3.55
CA ILE A 56 -6.43 12.30 2.77
C ILE A 56 -7.28 13.27 3.61
N ASN A 57 -7.52 12.92 4.87
CA ASN A 57 -8.20 13.73 5.88
C ASN A 57 -8.02 13.07 7.27
N ASN A 58 -8.50 13.75 8.32
CA ASN A 58 -8.40 13.25 9.70
C ASN A 58 -9.08 11.89 9.90
N SER A 59 -10.22 11.65 9.26
CA SER A 59 -10.93 10.36 9.39
C SER A 59 -10.10 9.21 8.83
N THR A 60 -9.52 9.38 7.64
CA THR A 60 -8.63 8.36 7.06
C THR A 60 -7.32 8.18 7.83
N LEU A 61 -6.80 9.26 8.43
CA LEU A 61 -5.64 9.16 9.32
C LEU A 61 -5.92 8.27 10.53
N GLU A 62 -7.05 8.46 11.22
CA GLU A 62 -7.43 7.63 12.37
C GLU A 62 -7.59 6.15 11.98
N LEU A 63 -8.21 5.88 10.82
CA LEU A 63 -8.38 4.52 10.33
C LEU A 63 -7.02 3.87 9.99
N ILE A 64 -6.11 4.61 9.35
CA ILE A 64 -4.74 4.18 9.11
C ILE A 64 -4.04 3.85 10.43
N LEU A 65 -4.05 4.76 11.41
CA LEU A 65 -3.37 4.57 12.69
C LEU A 65 -3.86 3.30 13.42
N ASN A 66 -5.16 3.03 13.34
CA ASN A 66 -5.74 1.80 13.87
C ASN A 66 -5.28 0.57 13.09
N PHE A 67 -5.25 0.64 11.76
CA PHE A 67 -4.81 -0.47 10.91
C PHE A 67 -3.33 -0.81 11.11
N ILE A 68 -2.44 0.18 11.19
CA ILE A 68 -0.99 -0.06 11.29
C ILE A 68 -0.55 -0.49 12.68
N LYS A 69 -1.41 -0.39 13.70
CA LYS A 69 -1.06 -0.70 15.09
C LYS A 69 -0.56 -2.14 15.22
N GLY A 70 0.67 -2.28 15.74
CA GLY A 70 1.32 -3.59 15.93
C GLY A 70 1.92 -4.20 14.65
N LYS A 71 1.96 -3.47 13.54
CA LYS A 71 2.62 -3.90 12.29
C LYS A 71 3.97 -3.20 12.15
N GLU A 72 5.00 -3.95 11.76
CA GLU A 72 6.38 -3.44 11.72
C GLU A 72 6.82 -2.91 10.34
N LYS A 73 6.25 -3.44 9.25
CA LYS A 73 6.66 -3.15 7.86
C LYS A 73 5.69 -2.23 7.13
N ILE A 74 5.06 -1.35 7.88
CA ILE A 74 4.12 -0.37 7.37
C ILE A 74 4.26 0.94 8.15
N GLY A 75 4.33 2.04 7.42
CA GLY A 75 4.29 3.40 7.95
C GLY A 75 3.15 4.19 7.32
N PHE A 76 3.07 5.48 7.64
CA PHE A 76 2.05 6.35 7.08
C PHE A 76 2.56 7.76 6.77
N THR A 77 1.91 8.43 5.83
CA THR A 77 2.03 9.87 5.63
C THR A 77 0.76 10.58 6.07
N ILE A 78 0.90 11.85 6.44
CA ILE A 78 -0.21 12.74 6.81
C ILE A 78 -0.37 13.77 5.70
N GLY A 79 -1.58 13.90 5.20
CA GLY A 79 -1.96 14.89 4.19
C GLY A 79 -3.47 15.05 4.10
N TRP A 80 -3.87 16.16 3.47
CA TRP A 80 -5.26 16.46 3.11
C TRP A 80 -5.35 16.53 1.58
N ALA A 81 -6.28 15.78 1.00
CA ALA A 81 -6.53 15.88 -0.43
C ALA A 81 -7.12 17.27 -0.76
N PRO A 82 -6.73 17.86 -1.91
CA PRO A 82 -7.22 19.16 -2.35
C PRO A 82 -8.72 19.19 -2.67
#